data_AF-A0AA51UJ44-F1
#
_entry.id   AF-A0AA51UJ44-F1
#
_cell.length_a   1.000
_cell.length_b   1.000
_cell.length_c   1.000
_cell.angle_alpha   90.00
_cell.angle_beta   90.00
_cell.angle_gamma   90.00
#
_symmetry.space_group_name_H-M   'P 1'
#
loop_
_entity.id
_entity.type
_entity.pdbx_description
1 polymer ?
#
loop_
_entity_poly.entity_id
_entity_poly.type
_entity_poly.pdbx_seq_one_letter_code
_entity_poly.pdbx_strand_id
1 'polypeptide(L)'
;MIIIGIDIGGANTKIASADGKIIELHYIPLWKDTTLPEALEDIATELKPDMVSVVMTGELADCFEDKLQGIQFIMKSVDEAFDCKTMYIDSNGHFYDESSSLRELAAANWAASTRLIGAEIGDCIFVDVGSTTSDIIPIKDGKHVAGLTDFSRLVRSELFYAGTLRTNLAYLLDKVKVADGDCNISSELFANTADAYLLLGDITEELYTCETADGAGKTKNDSMRRLARVVCADLTEISPDEIYNIAAQVKEKQISLLCETISVVAEKNGLNRIVSAGLGEFMIREAAKRLGFECISVAEKWGTDISKVFPAYAAARILENETSQPGKE
;
A
#
# COMPACT_ATOMS: atom_id res chain seq x y z
N MET A 1 -6.05 -29.38 1.70
CA MET A 1 -6.49 -28.31 2.61
C MET A 1 -6.38 -27.01 1.84
N ILE A 2 -7.48 -26.26 1.73
CA ILE A 2 -7.54 -24.94 1.12
C ILE A 2 -7.46 -23.94 2.27
N ILE A 3 -6.33 -23.23 2.36
CA ILE A 3 -6.14 -22.15 3.33
C ILE A 3 -6.12 -20.86 2.53
N ILE A 4 -7.03 -19.94 2.85
CA ILE A 4 -7.06 -18.61 2.23
C ILE A 4 -6.77 -17.54 3.27
N GLY A 5 -6.18 -16.45 2.79
CA GLY A 5 -6.06 -15.21 3.52
C GLY A 5 -6.93 -14.15 2.87
N ILE A 6 -7.47 -13.26 3.69
CA ILE A 6 -8.35 -12.16 3.27
C ILE A 6 -7.80 -10.86 3.85
N ASP A 7 -7.55 -9.87 3.00
CA ASP A 7 -7.25 -8.49 3.38
C ASP A 7 -8.45 -7.61 3.07
N ILE A 8 -9.19 -7.23 4.12
CA ILE A 8 -10.38 -6.39 4.03
C ILE A 8 -9.96 -4.94 4.22
N GLY A 9 -9.74 -4.25 3.09
CA GLY A 9 -9.46 -2.82 3.05
C GLY A 9 -10.73 -1.97 2.99
N GLY A 10 -10.55 -0.65 3.06
CA GLY A 10 -11.70 0.27 2.99
C GLY A 10 -12.45 0.22 1.66
N ALA A 11 -11.71 0.04 0.55
CA ALA A 11 -12.25 0.09 -0.82
C ALA A 11 -12.24 -1.27 -1.53
N ASN A 12 -11.26 -2.11 -1.19
CA ASN A 12 -10.98 -3.35 -1.88
C ASN A 12 -10.81 -4.46 -0.85
N THR A 13 -11.33 -5.63 -1.17
CA THR A 13 -11.08 -6.88 -0.46
C THR A 13 -10.20 -7.77 -1.34
N LYS A 14 -9.11 -8.28 -0.78
CA LYS A 14 -8.12 -9.09 -1.51
C LYS A 14 -8.08 -10.48 -0.92
N ILE A 15 -7.96 -11.50 -1.77
CA ILE A 15 -7.95 -12.90 -1.35
C ILE A 15 -6.78 -13.59 -2.01
N ALA A 16 -6.10 -14.44 -1.24
CA ALA A 16 -5.11 -15.34 -1.81
C ALA A 16 -5.06 -16.67 -1.05
N SER A 17 -4.82 -17.77 -1.76
CA SER A 17 -4.53 -19.05 -1.10
C SER A 17 -3.06 -19.18 -0.71
N ALA A 18 -2.78 -19.97 0.32
CA ALA A 18 -1.40 -20.23 0.78
C ALA A 18 -0.52 -20.86 -0.31
N ASP A 19 -1.10 -21.69 -1.20
CA ASP A 19 -0.39 -22.26 -2.35
C ASP A 19 -0.26 -21.31 -3.56
N GLY A 20 -0.81 -20.10 -3.45
CA GLY A 20 -0.73 -19.06 -4.49
C GLY A 20 -1.59 -19.31 -5.73
N LYS A 21 -2.50 -20.29 -5.72
CA LYS A 21 -3.35 -20.61 -6.87
C LYS A 21 -4.63 -19.79 -6.95
N ILE A 22 -5.15 -19.34 -5.81
CA ILE A 22 -6.30 -18.43 -5.75
C ILE A 22 -5.74 -17.04 -5.51
N ILE A 23 -6.12 -16.09 -6.38
CA ILE A 23 -5.74 -14.69 -6.30
C ILE A 23 -6.94 -13.88 -6.79
N GLU A 24 -7.60 -13.16 -5.88
CA GLU A 24 -8.77 -12.36 -6.21
C GLU A 24 -8.67 -10.95 -5.63
N LEU A 25 -9.20 -9.99 -6.39
CA LEU A 25 -9.28 -8.59 -6.01
C LEU A 25 -10.70 -8.10 -6.29
N HIS A 26 -11.43 -7.80 -5.22
CA HIS A 26 -12.82 -7.37 -5.26
C HIS A 26 -12.93 -5.90 -4.86
N TYR A 27 -13.59 -5.07 -5.67
CA TYR A 27 -13.88 -3.68 -5.32
C TYR A 27 -15.16 -3.63 -4.49
N ILE A 28 -15.01 -3.54 -3.17
CA ILE A 28 -16.09 -3.55 -2.18
C ILE A 28 -15.88 -2.37 -1.23
N PRO A 29 -16.37 -1.17 -1.58
CA PRO A 29 -16.22 0.00 -0.73
C PRO A 29 -17.09 -0.11 0.53
N LEU A 30 -16.48 -0.02 1.70
CA LEU A 30 -17.16 -0.10 2.99
C LEU A 30 -18.06 1.11 3.26
N TRP A 31 -17.67 2.29 2.77
CA TRP A 31 -18.36 3.57 3.06
C TRP A 31 -19.60 3.84 2.19
N LYS A 32 -20.04 2.90 1.36
CA LYS A 32 -21.12 3.11 0.37
C LYS A 32 -22.04 1.91 0.28
N ASP A 33 -22.96 1.78 1.25
CA ASP A 33 -23.92 0.66 1.34
C ASP A 33 -23.25 -0.69 1.07
N THR A 34 -22.28 -1.02 1.93
CA THR A 34 -21.33 -2.10 1.67
C THR A 34 -22.02 -3.45 1.46
N THR A 35 -21.62 -4.16 0.41
CA THR A 35 -22.04 -5.53 0.11
C THR A 35 -21.03 -6.57 0.63
N LEU A 36 -20.21 -6.19 1.63
CA LEU A 36 -19.18 -7.06 2.19
C LEU A 36 -19.78 -8.39 2.69
N PRO A 37 -20.86 -8.42 3.49
CA PRO A 37 -21.42 -9.67 3.98
C PRO A 37 -21.79 -10.64 2.85
N GLU A 38 -22.56 -10.16 1.85
CA GLU A 38 -23.01 -11.00 0.73
C GLU A 38 -21.83 -11.48 -0.13
N ALA A 39 -20.86 -10.60 -0.39
CA ALA A 39 -19.67 -10.97 -1.15
C ALA A 39 -18.85 -12.06 -0.43
N LEU A 40 -18.69 -11.96 0.90
CA LEU A 40 -17.97 -12.98 1.67
C LEU A 40 -18.72 -14.31 1.67
N GLU A 41 -20.05 -14.32 1.75
CA GLU A 41 -20.87 -15.54 1.60
C GLU A 41 -20.69 -16.20 0.22
N ASP A 42 -20.68 -15.40 -0.85
CA ASP A 42 -20.43 -15.87 -2.22
C ASP A 42 -19.03 -16.49 -2.33
N ILE A 43 -18.01 -15.80 -1.81
CA ILE A 43 -16.62 -16.29 -1.76
C ILE A 43 -16.52 -17.59 -0.97
N ALA A 44 -17.14 -17.67 0.21
CA ALA A 44 -17.13 -18.88 1.04
C ALA A 44 -17.79 -20.06 0.32
N THR A 45 -18.87 -19.82 -0.40
CA THR A 45 -19.61 -20.81 -1.18
C THR A 45 -18.81 -21.29 -2.40
N GLU A 46 -18.12 -20.39 -3.08
CA GLU A 46 -17.30 -20.71 -4.26
C GLU A 46 -16.02 -21.45 -3.87
N LEU A 47 -15.24 -20.91 -2.94
CA LEU A 47 -13.90 -21.40 -2.61
C LEU A 47 -13.91 -22.56 -1.62
N LYS A 48 -14.91 -22.62 -0.73
CA LYS A 48 -15.05 -23.63 0.34
C LYS A 48 -13.74 -23.89 1.09
N PRO A 49 -13.14 -22.84 1.70
CA PRO A 49 -11.86 -22.99 2.39
C PRO A 49 -12.00 -23.90 3.62
N ASP A 50 -10.93 -24.62 3.95
CA ASP A 50 -10.82 -25.36 5.20
C ASP A 50 -10.45 -24.43 6.37
N MET A 51 -9.70 -23.36 6.09
CA MET A 51 -9.26 -22.37 7.06
C MET A 51 -9.10 -20.98 6.43
N VAL A 52 -9.35 -19.94 7.22
CA VAL A 52 -9.27 -18.54 6.81
C VAL A 52 -8.36 -17.76 7.76
N SER A 53 -7.49 -16.93 7.20
CA SER A 53 -6.75 -15.90 7.94
C SER A 53 -7.18 -14.51 7.50
N VAL A 54 -7.41 -13.58 8.41
CA VAL A 54 -7.89 -12.23 8.08
C VAL A 54 -6.95 -11.15 8.60
N VAL A 55 -6.66 -10.18 7.75
CA VAL A 55 -6.15 -8.85 8.12
C VAL A 55 -7.15 -7.79 7.69
N MET A 56 -7.21 -6.68 8.41
CA MET A 56 -8.12 -5.59 8.09
C MET A 56 -7.43 -4.22 8.14
N THR A 57 -7.86 -3.36 7.21
CA THR A 57 -7.53 -1.93 7.15
C THR A 57 -8.74 -1.05 6.83
N GLY A 58 -9.90 -1.67 6.60
CA GLY A 58 -11.15 -0.97 6.33
C GLY A 58 -11.88 -0.46 7.56
N GLU A 59 -11.37 -0.69 8.77
CA GLU A 59 -12.08 -0.40 10.02
C GLU A 59 -12.32 1.09 10.30
N LEU A 60 -11.68 1.98 9.52
CA LEU A 60 -11.82 3.43 9.58
C LEU A 60 -12.68 4.01 8.44
N ALA A 61 -13.42 3.18 7.70
CA ALA A 61 -14.31 3.69 6.67
C ALA A 61 -15.36 4.66 7.25
N ASP A 62 -15.69 5.72 6.49
CA ASP A 62 -16.55 6.83 6.94
C ASP A 62 -17.97 6.40 7.39
N CYS A 63 -18.39 5.17 7.07
CA CYS A 63 -19.66 4.61 7.52
C CYS A 63 -19.66 4.19 8.99
N PHE A 64 -18.48 4.10 9.63
CA PHE A 64 -18.36 3.71 11.03
C PHE A 64 -18.20 4.93 11.95
N GLU A 65 -18.93 4.95 13.05
CA GLU A 65 -18.85 5.96 14.10
C GLU A 65 -17.47 5.98 14.77
N ASP A 66 -16.88 4.81 14.94
CA ASP A 66 -15.53 4.64 15.43
C ASP A 66 -14.86 3.37 14.89
N LYS A 67 -13.55 3.27 15.14
CA LYS A 67 -12.71 2.13 14.77
C LYS A 67 -13.21 0.79 15.33
N LEU A 68 -13.78 0.80 16.54
CA LEU A 68 -14.24 -0.44 17.19
C LEU A 68 -15.49 -0.99 16.48
N GLN A 69 -16.41 -0.11 16.09
CA GLN A 69 -17.57 -0.48 15.29
C GLN A 69 -17.14 -1.10 13.95
N GLY A 70 -16.17 -0.52 13.26
CA GLY A 70 -15.64 -1.07 12.01
C GLY A 70 -15.03 -2.46 12.17
N ILE A 71 -14.21 -2.67 13.20
CA ILE A 71 -13.62 -3.99 13.51
C ILE A 71 -14.73 -5.02 13.76
N GLN A 72 -15.70 -4.68 14.63
CA GLN A 72 -16.79 -5.59 14.98
C GLN A 72 -17.66 -5.97 13.79
N PHE A 73 -17.94 -4.99 12.91
CA PHE A 73 -18.68 -5.23 11.67
C PHE A 73 -17.93 -6.23 10.77
N ILE A 74 -16.64 -5.99 10.50
CA ILE A 74 -15.82 -6.84 9.63
C ILE A 74 -15.72 -8.26 10.20
N MET A 75 -15.40 -8.41 11.49
CA MET A 75 -15.31 -9.72 12.13
C MET A 75 -16.63 -10.48 12.02
N LYS A 76 -17.74 -9.82 12.35
CA LYS A 76 -19.06 -10.43 12.25
C LYS A 76 -19.36 -10.91 10.83
N SER A 77 -19.08 -10.09 9.81
CA SER A 77 -19.30 -10.47 8.41
C SER A 77 -18.47 -11.67 7.97
N VAL A 78 -17.21 -11.77 8.43
CA VAL A 78 -16.35 -12.92 8.15
C VAL A 78 -16.86 -14.17 8.89
N ASP A 79 -17.11 -14.05 10.20
CA ASP A 79 -17.50 -15.18 11.03
C ASP A 79 -18.87 -15.76 10.65
N GLU A 80 -19.79 -14.92 10.13
CA GLU A 80 -21.08 -15.37 9.60
C GLU A 80 -20.95 -16.04 8.21
N ALA A 81 -19.99 -15.61 7.38
CA ALA A 81 -19.80 -16.14 6.04
C ALA A 81 -19.03 -17.47 5.99
N PHE A 82 -18.01 -17.65 6.84
CA PHE A 82 -17.09 -18.79 6.76
C PHE A 82 -17.33 -19.80 7.90
N ASP A 83 -17.96 -20.95 7.58
CA ASP A 83 -18.13 -22.08 8.49
C ASP A 83 -16.86 -22.95 8.58
N CYS A 84 -15.73 -22.34 8.94
CA CYS A 84 -14.44 -23.00 9.07
C CYS A 84 -13.57 -22.32 10.14
N LYS A 85 -12.34 -22.81 10.36
CA LYS A 85 -11.44 -22.16 11.32
C LYS A 85 -10.97 -20.81 10.78
N THR A 86 -11.44 -19.73 11.38
CA THR A 86 -11.07 -18.35 11.08
C THR A 86 -10.10 -17.81 12.13
N MET A 87 -9.00 -17.20 11.67
CA MET A 87 -7.98 -16.57 12.52
C MET A 87 -7.77 -15.12 12.08
N TYR A 88 -7.69 -14.19 13.02
CA TYR A 88 -7.42 -12.78 12.74
C TYR A 88 -5.98 -12.44 13.10
N ILE A 89 -5.31 -11.59 12.33
CA ILE A 89 -3.94 -11.14 12.61
C ILE A 89 -3.99 -9.71 13.16
N ASP A 90 -3.30 -9.51 14.29
CA ASP A 90 -3.17 -8.22 14.94
C ASP A 90 -2.07 -7.34 14.30
N SER A 91 -1.99 -6.09 14.76
CA SER A 91 -0.99 -5.10 14.36
C SER A 91 0.45 -5.45 14.77
N ASN A 92 0.66 -6.49 15.59
CA ASN A 92 1.97 -7.05 15.90
C ASN A 92 2.33 -8.24 14.98
N GLY A 93 1.44 -8.65 14.08
CA GLY A 93 1.59 -9.79 13.20
C GLY A 93 1.29 -11.14 13.87
N HIS A 94 0.78 -11.15 15.10
CA HIS A 94 0.37 -12.37 15.80
C HIS A 94 -1.09 -12.70 15.49
N PHE A 95 -1.46 -13.96 15.68
CA PHE A 95 -2.89 -14.30 15.70
C PHE A 95 -3.52 -13.69 16.95
N TYR A 96 -4.66 -13.04 16.75
CA TYR A 96 -5.41 -12.37 17.79
C TYR A 96 -5.88 -13.35 18.86
N ASP A 97 -5.66 -12.96 20.11
CA ASP A 97 -6.16 -13.62 21.30
C ASP A 97 -7.43 -12.91 21.75
N GLU A 98 -8.50 -13.66 22.03
CA GLU A 98 -9.78 -13.11 22.50
C GLU A 98 -9.66 -12.32 23.82
N SER A 99 -8.59 -12.55 24.58
CA SER A 99 -8.28 -11.79 25.80
C SER A 99 -7.63 -10.41 25.54
N SER A 100 -7.14 -10.17 24.32
CA SER A 100 -6.56 -8.89 23.89
C SER A 100 -7.63 -7.85 23.56
N SER A 101 -7.21 -6.60 23.39
CA SER A 101 -8.10 -5.55 22.94
C SER A 101 -8.38 -5.69 21.44
N LEU A 102 -9.65 -5.70 21.03
CA LEU A 102 -10.06 -5.67 19.61
C LEU A 102 -9.36 -4.58 18.79
N ARG A 103 -8.99 -3.46 19.41
CA ARG A 103 -8.26 -2.37 18.76
C ARG A 103 -6.91 -2.79 18.17
N GLU A 104 -6.34 -3.90 18.63
CA GLU A 104 -5.09 -4.45 18.12
C GLU A 104 -5.22 -5.03 16.72
N LEU A 105 -6.44 -5.38 16.26
CA LEU A 105 -6.73 -5.87 14.91
C LEU A 105 -6.67 -4.78 13.82
N ALA A 106 -6.65 -3.52 14.23
CA ALA A 106 -6.66 -2.39 13.33
C ALA A 106 -5.32 -2.19 12.62
N ALA A 107 -5.35 -1.67 11.40
CA ALA A 107 -4.17 -1.27 10.63
C ALA A 107 -3.11 -2.38 10.44
N ALA A 108 -3.54 -3.63 10.21
CA ALA A 108 -2.69 -4.82 10.20
C ALA A 108 -2.27 -5.31 8.79
N ASN A 109 -2.55 -4.58 7.69
CA ASN A 109 -2.22 -5.03 6.32
C ASN A 109 -0.71 -5.29 6.10
N TRP A 110 0.15 -4.47 6.69
CA TRP A 110 1.60 -4.66 6.62
C TRP A 110 2.11 -5.66 7.68
N ALA A 111 1.33 -5.96 8.73
CA ALA A 111 1.75 -6.84 9.82
C ALA A 111 1.93 -8.29 9.33
N ALA A 112 0.95 -8.84 8.59
CA ALA A 112 1.09 -10.16 7.98
C ALA A 112 2.25 -10.19 6.96
N SER A 113 2.31 -9.18 6.08
CA SER A 113 3.37 -9.04 5.08
C SER A 113 4.76 -9.07 5.71
N THR A 114 4.98 -8.27 6.76
CA THR A 114 6.27 -8.15 7.43
C THR A 114 6.64 -9.40 8.22
N ARG A 115 5.68 -10.12 8.79
CA ARG A 115 5.93 -11.40 9.45
C ARG A 115 6.36 -12.47 8.46
N LEU A 116 5.70 -12.59 7.30
CA LEU A 116 6.13 -13.53 6.25
C LEU A 116 7.53 -13.17 5.74
N ILE A 117 7.75 -11.88 5.44
CA ILE A 117 9.05 -11.37 5.00
C ILE A 117 10.14 -11.66 6.04
N GLY A 118 9.89 -11.37 7.31
CA GLY A 118 10.85 -11.62 8.39
C GLY A 118 11.21 -13.10 8.53
N ALA A 119 10.24 -14.00 8.33
CA ALA A 119 10.46 -15.44 8.37
C ALA A 119 11.27 -15.97 7.16
N GLU A 120 11.04 -15.44 5.96
CA GLU A 120 11.67 -15.96 4.73
C GLU A 120 12.95 -15.21 4.29
N ILE A 121 13.08 -13.94 4.63
CA ILE A 121 14.16 -13.04 4.17
C ILE A 121 15.06 -12.59 5.35
N GLY A 122 14.51 -12.48 6.56
CA GLY A 122 15.20 -12.00 7.74
C GLY A 122 15.20 -10.47 7.84
N ASP A 123 16.29 -9.92 8.39
CA ASP A 123 16.44 -8.50 8.67
C ASP A 123 16.44 -7.64 7.39
N CYS A 124 15.46 -6.76 7.28
CA CYS A 124 15.28 -5.86 6.13
C CYS A 124 14.32 -4.71 6.45
N ILE A 125 14.16 -3.79 5.51
CA ILE A 125 13.11 -2.78 5.52
C ILE A 125 12.09 -3.18 4.46
N PHE A 126 10.85 -3.44 4.87
CA PHE A 126 9.75 -3.59 3.94
C PHE A 126 9.28 -2.21 3.49
N VAL A 127 9.35 -1.94 2.20
CA VAL A 127 8.91 -0.68 1.60
C VAL A 127 7.76 -0.98 0.65
N ASP A 128 6.58 -0.45 0.95
CA ASP A 128 5.38 -0.58 0.12
C ASP A 128 4.90 0.80 -0.30
N VAL A 129 4.97 1.11 -1.59
CA VAL A 129 4.48 2.39 -2.13
C VAL A 129 3.16 2.15 -2.85
N GLY A 130 2.08 2.50 -2.17
CA GLY A 130 0.72 2.44 -2.70
C GLY A 130 0.35 3.67 -3.53
N SER A 131 -0.96 3.83 -3.79
CA SER A 131 -1.48 4.99 -4.53
C SER A 131 -1.38 6.31 -3.76
N THR A 132 -1.36 6.25 -2.42
CA THR A 132 -1.51 7.42 -1.54
C THR A 132 -0.36 7.57 -0.56
N THR A 133 0.12 6.45 -0.02
CA THR A 133 1.13 6.40 1.05
C THR A 133 2.28 5.48 0.66
N SER A 134 3.41 5.69 1.33
CA SER A 134 4.57 4.81 1.33
C SER A 134 4.79 4.32 2.77
N ASP A 135 4.75 3.00 2.98
CA ASP A 135 5.05 2.36 4.25
C ASP A 135 6.53 1.95 4.27
N ILE A 136 7.27 2.29 5.33
CA ILE A 136 8.71 2.00 5.48
C ILE A 136 8.89 1.25 6.80
N ILE A 137 8.74 -0.07 6.78
CA ILE A 137 8.62 -0.90 7.97
C ILE A 137 9.93 -1.65 8.25
N PRO A 138 10.68 -1.29 9.31
CA PRO A 138 11.87 -2.04 9.70
C PRO A 138 11.49 -3.42 10.28
N ILE A 139 12.18 -4.45 9.82
CA ILE A 139 12.04 -5.85 10.27
C ILE A 139 13.38 -6.30 10.84
N LYS A 140 13.37 -6.78 12.08
CA LYS A 140 14.54 -7.29 12.82
C LYS A 140 14.19 -8.57 13.57
N ASP A 141 15.10 -9.53 13.58
CA ASP A 141 14.92 -10.82 14.25
C ASP A 141 13.58 -11.50 13.88
N GLY A 142 13.19 -11.36 12.60
CA GLY A 142 11.95 -11.91 12.05
C GLY A 142 10.66 -11.16 12.41
N LYS A 143 10.74 -10.00 13.07
CA LYS A 143 9.57 -9.21 13.52
C LYS A 143 9.67 -7.76 13.08
N HIS A 144 8.55 -7.12 12.78
CA HIS A 144 8.58 -5.68 12.57
C HIS A 144 8.85 -4.96 13.91
N VAL A 145 9.54 -3.82 13.84
CA VAL A 145 9.78 -2.95 15.01
C VAL A 145 9.17 -1.56 14.83
N ALA A 146 8.27 -1.39 13.85
CA ALA A 146 7.57 -0.12 13.55
C ALA A 146 6.64 0.36 14.69
N GLY A 147 6.22 1.62 14.60
CA GLY A 147 5.17 2.18 15.44
C GLY A 147 3.82 1.54 15.14
N LEU A 148 3.01 1.35 16.19
CA LEU A 148 1.70 0.70 16.09
C LEU A 148 0.57 1.63 15.62
N THR A 149 0.84 2.94 15.52
CA THR A 149 -0.15 3.93 15.07
C THR A 149 0.44 4.75 13.94
N ASP A 150 -0.38 5.21 13.02
CA ASP A 150 0.07 6.07 11.91
C ASP A 150 0.72 7.36 12.41
N PHE A 151 0.21 7.95 13.50
CA PHE A 151 0.86 9.10 14.14
C PHE A 151 2.29 8.76 14.59
N SER A 152 2.47 7.63 15.29
CA SER A 152 3.81 7.20 15.69
C SER A 152 4.70 6.89 14.49
N ARG A 153 4.14 6.33 13.41
CA ARG A 153 4.90 5.96 12.21
C ARG A 153 5.34 7.21 11.43
N LEU A 154 4.49 8.23 11.33
CA LEU A 154 4.84 9.54 10.77
C LEU A 154 6.00 10.18 11.56
N VAL A 155 5.94 10.18 12.90
CA VAL A 155 7.02 10.70 13.76
C VAL A 155 8.33 9.92 13.59
N ARG A 156 8.26 8.64 13.21
CA ARG A 156 9.40 7.73 13.09
C ARG A 156 9.92 7.56 11.66
N SER A 157 9.37 8.28 10.68
CA SER A 157 9.68 8.12 9.25
C SER A 157 9.32 6.73 8.69
N GLU A 158 8.37 6.03 9.32
CA GLU A 158 7.90 4.68 8.93
C GLU A 158 6.60 4.73 8.11
N LEU A 159 6.06 5.92 7.93
CA LEU A 159 4.94 6.26 7.06
C LEU A 159 5.27 7.59 6.39
N PHE A 160 5.29 7.62 5.06
CA PHE A 160 5.44 8.82 4.25
C PHE A 160 4.17 9.02 3.42
N TYR A 161 3.51 10.16 3.59
CA TYR A 161 2.19 10.42 2.98
C TYR A 161 2.27 10.88 1.52
N ALA A 162 3.08 10.18 0.73
CA ALA A 162 3.07 10.28 -0.72
C ALA A 162 3.03 8.89 -1.34
N GLY A 163 2.31 8.75 -2.44
CA GLY A 163 2.18 7.51 -3.18
C GLY A 163 2.28 7.75 -4.67
N THR A 164 2.04 6.72 -5.46
CA THR A 164 2.21 6.80 -6.91
C THR A 164 1.12 7.65 -7.57
N LEU A 165 -0.11 7.72 -7.04
CA LEU A 165 -1.23 8.29 -7.80
C LEU A 165 -1.80 9.59 -7.25
N ARG A 166 -2.10 9.65 -5.95
CA ARG A 166 -3.07 10.62 -5.40
C ARG A 166 -2.42 11.85 -4.78
N THR A 167 -1.09 11.92 -4.74
CA THR A 167 -0.38 12.96 -4.01
C THR A 167 -0.44 14.28 -4.76
N ASN A 168 -0.95 15.34 -4.11
CA ASN A 168 -0.91 16.71 -4.62
C ASN A 168 0.56 17.13 -4.79
N LEU A 169 0.92 17.70 -5.95
CA LEU A 169 2.30 18.12 -6.21
C LEU A 169 2.79 19.21 -5.25
N ALA A 170 1.89 20.03 -4.72
CA ALA A 170 2.18 21.03 -3.68
C ALA A 170 2.63 20.43 -2.34
N TYR A 171 2.41 19.13 -2.12
CA TYR A 171 2.96 18.43 -0.95
C TYR A 171 4.46 18.11 -1.11
N LEU A 172 4.93 17.96 -2.35
CA LEU A 172 6.30 17.51 -2.66
C LEU A 172 7.23 18.68 -2.99
N LEU A 173 6.70 19.71 -3.63
CA LEU A 173 7.46 20.78 -4.27
C LEU A 173 6.95 22.15 -3.80
N ASP A 174 7.88 23.07 -3.55
CA ASP A 174 7.55 24.50 -3.40
C ASP A 174 7.78 25.27 -4.71
N LYS A 175 8.73 24.77 -5.51
CA LYS A 175 9.20 25.40 -6.75
C LYS A 175 9.56 24.35 -7.79
N VAL A 176 9.50 24.75 -9.06
CA VAL A 176 10.01 23.99 -10.21
C VAL A 176 10.85 24.90 -11.10
N LYS A 177 11.85 24.33 -11.76
CA LYS A 177 12.64 25.01 -12.80
C LYS A 177 11.89 24.96 -14.12
N VAL A 178 11.67 26.13 -14.71
CA VAL A 178 11.12 26.32 -16.06
C VAL A 178 12.12 27.13 -16.91
N ALA A 179 11.86 27.36 -18.19
CA ALA A 179 12.83 28.04 -19.07
C ALA A 179 13.23 29.43 -18.54
N ASP A 180 12.29 30.17 -17.95
CA ASP A 180 12.50 31.52 -17.42
C ASP A 180 13.09 31.56 -15.99
N GLY A 181 13.38 30.41 -15.38
CA GLY A 181 14.03 30.30 -14.07
C GLY A 181 13.25 29.48 -13.04
N ASP A 182 13.45 29.79 -11.76
CA ASP A 182 12.73 29.14 -10.65
C ASP A 182 11.31 29.70 -10.53
N CYS A 183 10.29 28.86 -10.72
CA CYS A 183 8.88 29.20 -10.62
C CYS A 183 8.28 28.61 -9.33
N ASN A 184 7.53 29.41 -8.56
CA ASN A 184 6.71 28.90 -7.46
C ASN A 184 5.53 28.12 -8.02
N ILE A 185 5.08 27.09 -7.31
CA ILE A 185 3.89 26.35 -7.72
C ILE A 185 2.65 26.79 -6.94
N SER A 186 1.48 26.60 -7.56
CA SER A 186 0.18 26.75 -6.90
C SER A 186 -0.03 25.66 -5.84
N SER A 187 -0.69 26.02 -4.74
CA SER A 187 -1.14 25.06 -3.72
C SER A 187 -2.42 24.30 -4.12
N GLU A 188 -3.13 24.78 -5.13
CA GLU A 188 -4.37 24.17 -5.62
C GLU A 188 -4.13 22.75 -6.14
N LEU A 189 -5.13 21.88 -5.98
CA LEU A 189 -5.10 20.53 -6.52
C LEU A 189 -5.36 20.58 -8.03
N PHE A 190 -4.36 20.99 -8.82
CA PHE A 190 -4.43 20.99 -10.28
C PHE A 190 -3.92 19.70 -10.90
N ALA A 191 -2.92 19.09 -10.29
CA ALA A 191 -2.31 17.84 -10.74
C ALA A 191 -1.88 17.00 -9.54
N ASN A 192 -1.75 15.70 -9.77
CA ASN A 192 -1.24 14.74 -8.80
C ASN A 192 -0.04 13.97 -9.38
N THR A 193 0.57 13.10 -8.57
CA THR A 193 1.71 12.27 -9.00
C THR A 193 1.37 11.32 -10.14
N ALA A 194 0.12 10.87 -10.29
CA ALA A 194 -0.28 10.04 -11.43
C ALA A 194 -0.11 10.79 -12.76
N ASP A 195 -0.38 12.10 -12.80
CA ASP A 195 -0.19 12.92 -14.01
C ASP A 195 1.28 12.94 -14.44
N ALA A 196 2.20 13.11 -13.48
CA ALA A 196 3.63 13.10 -13.73
C ALA A 196 4.11 11.72 -14.21
N TYR A 197 3.72 10.65 -13.50
CA TYR A 197 4.17 9.29 -13.84
C TYR A 197 3.56 8.76 -15.13
N LEU A 198 2.31 9.13 -15.47
CA LEU A 198 1.73 8.78 -16.76
C LEU A 198 2.47 9.48 -17.90
N LEU A 199 2.78 10.77 -17.72
CA LEU A 199 3.49 11.55 -18.73
C LEU A 199 4.88 10.94 -19.01
N LEU A 200 5.62 10.62 -17.94
CA LEU A 200 6.94 9.98 -18.00
C LEU A 200 6.90 8.51 -18.46
N GLY A 201 5.73 7.88 -18.48
CA GLY A 201 5.55 6.47 -18.86
C GLY A 201 5.93 5.47 -17.77
N ASP A 202 6.04 5.91 -16.53
CA ASP A 202 6.25 5.04 -15.36
C ASP A 202 4.98 4.28 -14.95
N ILE A 203 3.80 4.80 -15.32
CA ILE A 203 2.52 4.11 -15.22
C ILE A 203 1.76 4.18 -16.55
N THR A 204 0.81 3.25 -16.74
CA THR A 204 -0.10 3.25 -17.89
C THR A 204 -1.42 3.96 -17.55
N GLU A 205 -2.26 4.21 -18.57
CA GLU A 205 -3.59 4.80 -18.36
C GLU A 205 -4.48 3.90 -17.50
N GLU A 206 -4.34 2.57 -17.61
CA GLU A 206 -5.06 1.59 -16.81
C GLU A 206 -4.67 1.63 -15.34
N LEU A 207 -3.39 1.94 -15.05
CA LEU A 207 -2.89 2.06 -13.67
C LEU A 207 -3.24 3.41 -13.04
N TYR A 208 -3.59 4.43 -13.84
CA TYR A 208 -4.17 5.68 -13.34
C TYR A 208 -5.63 5.42 -12.91
N THR A 209 -5.82 4.79 -11.75
CA THR A 209 -7.15 4.37 -11.29
C THR A 209 -7.91 5.45 -10.53
N CYS A 210 -7.23 6.41 -9.90
CA CYS A 210 -7.88 7.49 -9.17
C CYS A 210 -8.59 8.49 -10.09
N GLU A 211 -9.47 9.30 -9.50
CA GLU A 211 -10.06 10.45 -10.19
C GLU A 211 -8.98 11.48 -10.55
N THR A 212 -9.16 12.15 -11.68
CA THR A 212 -8.31 13.25 -12.12
C THR A 212 -8.75 14.54 -11.42
N ALA A 213 -7.80 15.42 -11.14
CA ALA A 213 -8.06 16.65 -10.38
C ALA A 213 -9.11 17.58 -11.02
N ASP A 214 -9.21 17.56 -12.36
CA ASP A 214 -10.17 18.35 -13.13
C ASP A 214 -11.35 17.55 -13.69
N GLY A 215 -11.47 16.27 -13.31
CA GLY A 215 -12.49 15.36 -13.82
C GLY A 215 -12.37 15.01 -15.32
N ALA A 216 -11.31 15.46 -15.99
CA ALA A 216 -11.07 15.16 -17.40
C ALA A 216 -10.45 13.77 -17.61
N GLY A 217 -10.13 13.46 -18.87
CA GLY A 217 -9.52 12.19 -19.25
C GLY A 217 -8.15 11.93 -18.62
N LYS A 218 -7.70 10.67 -18.78
CA LYS A 218 -6.43 10.13 -18.28
C LYS A 218 -5.43 9.92 -19.41
N THR A 219 -5.47 10.80 -20.43
CA THR A 219 -4.48 10.77 -21.50
C THR A 219 -3.23 11.56 -21.12
N LYS A 220 -2.12 11.34 -21.83
CA LYS A 220 -0.92 12.20 -21.69
C LYS A 220 -1.23 13.67 -21.93
N ASN A 221 -2.10 13.98 -22.89
CA ASN A 221 -2.45 15.37 -23.21
C ASN A 221 -3.28 16.02 -22.10
N ASP A 222 -4.20 15.29 -21.48
CA ASP A 222 -4.95 15.79 -20.32
C ASP A 222 -4.04 15.99 -19.11
N SER A 223 -3.09 15.08 -18.89
CA SER A 223 -2.09 15.20 -17.83
C SER A 223 -1.16 16.41 -18.04
N MET A 224 -0.76 16.70 -19.28
CA MET A 224 0.01 17.90 -19.60
C MET A 224 -0.75 19.18 -19.26
N ARG A 225 -2.06 19.25 -19.56
CA ARG A 225 -2.89 20.41 -19.18
C ARG A 225 -2.94 20.62 -17.68
N ARG A 226 -3.12 19.54 -16.90
CA ARG A 226 -3.12 19.58 -15.44
C ARG A 226 -1.77 20.02 -14.89
N LEU A 227 -0.67 19.46 -15.39
CA LEU A 227 0.69 19.84 -14.98
C LEU A 227 1.02 21.29 -15.32
N ALA A 228 0.57 21.83 -16.45
CA ALA A 228 0.79 23.24 -16.78
C ALA A 228 0.13 24.20 -15.78
N ARG A 229 -1.07 23.87 -15.30
CA ARG A 229 -1.78 24.66 -14.29
C ARG A 229 -1.07 24.74 -12.94
N VAL A 230 -0.17 23.80 -12.64
CA VAL A 230 0.63 23.81 -11.40
C VAL A 230 1.48 25.08 -11.29
N VAL A 231 1.94 25.62 -12.43
CA VAL A 231 2.65 26.91 -12.51
C VAL A 231 1.76 28.04 -13.02
N CYS A 232 0.43 27.88 -12.87
CA CYS A 232 -0.58 28.82 -13.31
C CYS A 232 -0.55 29.16 -14.81
N ALA A 233 -0.08 28.22 -15.63
CA ALA A 233 0.01 28.35 -17.09
C ALA A 233 -0.94 27.40 -17.82
N ASP A 234 -1.00 27.52 -19.15
CA ASP A 234 -1.60 26.53 -20.04
C ASP A 234 -0.67 26.10 -21.19
N LEU A 235 -1.16 25.22 -22.07
CA LEU A 235 -0.37 24.66 -23.19
C LEU A 235 -0.01 25.69 -24.28
N THR A 236 -0.52 26.92 -24.20
CA THR A 236 -0.18 28.04 -25.09
C THR A 236 0.95 28.90 -24.52
N GLU A 237 1.16 28.83 -23.20
CA GLU A 237 2.17 29.62 -22.49
C GLU A 237 3.47 28.84 -22.25
N ILE A 238 3.40 27.54 -21.97
CA ILE A 238 4.59 26.69 -21.77
C ILE A 238 4.62 25.51 -22.74
N SER A 239 5.83 25.14 -23.16
CA SER A 239 6.02 24.08 -24.14
C SER A 239 5.81 22.67 -23.55
N PRO A 240 5.50 21.66 -24.37
CA PRO A 240 5.47 20.27 -23.92
C PRO A 240 6.76 19.83 -23.22
N ASP A 241 7.93 20.20 -23.73
CA ASP A 241 9.23 19.83 -23.14
C ASP A 241 9.40 20.40 -21.72
N GLU A 242 8.92 21.62 -21.48
CA GLU A 242 8.90 22.20 -20.13
C GLU A 242 7.96 21.45 -19.20
N ILE A 243 6.80 21.01 -19.69
CA ILE A 243 5.85 20.20 -18.90
C ILE A 243 6.45 18.84 -18.55
N TYR A 244 7.15 18.19 -19.49
CA TYR A 244 7.92 16.97 -19.20
C TYR A 244 9.02 17.22 -18.16
N ASN A 245 9.69 18.37 -18.22
CA ASN A 245 10.68 18.76 -17.21
C ASN A 245 10.06 19.00 -15.83
N ILE A 246 8.83 19.55 -15.74
CA ILE A 246 8.08 19.64 -14.49
C ILE A 246 7.81 18.22 -13.94
N ALA A 247 7.29 17.31 -14.77
CA ALA A 247 7.04 15.93 -14.35
C ALA A 247 8.31 15.21 -13.88
N ALA A 248 9.44 15.40 -14.56
CA ALA A 248 10.72 14.84 -14.16
C ALA A 248 11.18 15.37 -12.78
N GLN A 249 10.97 16.65 -12.50
CA GLN A 249 11.27 17.24 -11.19
C GLN A 249 10.38 16.69 -10.07
N VAL A 250 9.09 16.42 -10.36
CA VAL A 250 8.18 15.72 -9.43
C VAL A 250 8.74 14.36 -9.05
N LYS A 251 9.07 13.52 -10.05
CA LYS A 251 9.64 12.19 -9.85
C LYS A 251 10.92 12.24 -9.03
N GLU A 252 11.85 13.12 -9.42
CA GLU A 252 13.13 13.26 -8.75
C GLU A 252 12.97 13.67 -7.27
N LYS A 253 12.05 14.61 -6.99
CA LYS A 253 11.79 15.05 -5.63
C LYS A 253 11.14 13.95 -4.79
N GLN A 254 10.16 13.23 -5.33
CA GLN A 254 9.53 12.13 -4.60
C GLN A 254 10.52 11.00 -4.28
N ILE A 255 11.35 10.60 -5.24
CA ILE A 255 12.38 9.57 -5.03
C ILE A 255 13.42 10.06 -4.01
N SER A 256 13.83 11.32 -4.05
CA SER A 256 14.77 11.89 -3.07
C SER A 256 14.20 11.85 -1.65
N LEU A 257 12.96 12.29 -1.46
CA LEU A 257 12.27 12.22 -0.15
C LEU A 257 12.11 10.78 0.33
N LEU A 258 11.83 9.84 -0.58
CA LEU A 258 11.77 8.42 -0.25
C LEU A 258 13.14 7.89 0.18
N CYS A 259 14.23 8.27 -0.50
CA CYS A 259 15.60 7.93 -0.11
C CYS A 259 15.93 8.44 1.29
N GLU A 260 15.62 9.71 1.58
CA GLU A 260 15.82 10.32 2.89
C GLU A 260 15.06 9.54 3.98
N THR A 261 13.77 9.26 3.74
CA THR A 261 12.91 8.53 4.67
C THR A 261 13.42 7.11 4.94
N ILE A 262 13.78 6.37 3.89
CA ILE A 262 14.36 5.03 4.01
C ILE A 262 15.69 5.08 4.76
N SER A 263 16.54 6.08 4.49
CA SER A 263 17.85 6.24 5.16
C SER A 263 17.67 6.43 6.67
N VAL A 264 16.72 7.25 7.10
CA VAL A 264 16.43 7.46 8.53
C VAL A 264 16.05 6.15 9.21
N VAL A 265 15.15 5.36 8.59
CA VAL A 265 14.73 4.06 9.12
C VAL A 265 15.89 3.06 9.11
N ALA A 266 16.68 3.04 8.04
CA ALA A 266 17.84 2.18 7.87
C ALA A 266 18.91 2.42 8.94
N GLU A 267 19.33 3.67 9.12
CA GLU A 267 20.35 4.06 10.09
C GLU A 267 19.91 3.76 11.52
N LYS A 268 18.67 4.11 11.87
CA LYS A 268 18.12 3.86 13.21
C LYS A 268 18.10 2.38 13.58
N ASN A 269 17.90 1.50 12.59
CA ASN A 269 17.72 0.07 12.81
C ASN A 269 18.95 -0.78 12.43
N GLY A 270 19.95 -0.20 11.76
CA GLY A 270 21.14 -0.89 11.27
C GLY A 270 20.84 -1.84 10.10
N LEU A 271 19.96 -1.43 9.19
CA LEU A 271 19.47 -2.25 8.06
C LEU A 271 19.94 -1.68 6.72
N ASN A 272 20.20 -2.54 5.73
CA ASN A 272 20.67 -2.14 4.39
C ASN A 272 20.07 -3.01 3.25
N ARG A 273 19.00 -3.75 3.57
CA ARG A 273 18.23 -4.57 2.64
C ARG A 273 16.81 -4.05 2.59
N ILE A 274 16.27 -3.89 1.40
CA ILE A 274 14.90 -3.49 1.13
C ILE A 274 14.14 -4.66 0.52
N VAL A 275 12.90 -4.86 0.96
CA VAL A 275 11.90 -5.68 0.27
C VAL A 275 10.86 -4.75 -0.31
N SER A 276 10.71 -4.72 -1.63
CA SER A 276 9.86 -3.75 -2.34
C SER A 276 8.49 -4.33 -2.73
N ALA A 277 7.43 -3.55 -2.52
CA ALA A 277 6.08 -3.87 -2.94
C ALA A 277 5.30 -2.62 -3.40
N GLY A 278 4.11 -2.88 -3.93
CA GLY A 278 3.16 -1.84 -4.31
C GLY A 278 3.37 -1.28 -5.71
N LEU A 279 2.46 -0.39 -6.10
CA LEU A 279 2.43 0.26 -7.41
C LEU A 279 3.69 1.10 -7.67
N GLY A 280 4.31 1.63 -6.62
CA GLY A 280 5.51 2.46 -6.69
C GLY A 280 6.82 1.69 -6.64
N GLU A 281 6.84 0.39 -6.92
CA GLU A 281 8.05 -0.44 -6.88
C GLU A 281 9.20 0.12 -7.73
N PHE A 282 8.90 0.76 -8.87
CA PHE A 282 9.90 1.45 -9.69
C PHE A 282 10.65 2.56 -8.92
N MET A 283 9.96 3.31 -8.05
CA MET A 283 10.60 4.31 -7.18
C MET A 283 11.46 3.66 -6.11
N ILE A 284 10.98 2.56 -5.52
CA ILE A 284 11.70 1.85 -4.46
C ILE A 284 13.02 1.29 -4.99
N ARG A 285 13.01 0.70 -6.19
CA ARG A 285 14.23 0.16 -6.82
C ARG A 285 15.25 1.24 -7.11
N GLU A 286 14.81 2.38 -7.62
CA GLU A 286 15.68 3.53 -7.85
C GLU A 286 16.23 4.08 -6.53
N ALA A 287 15.41 4.17 -5.48
CA ALA A 287 15.86 4.58 -4.15
C ALA A 287 16.89 3.60 -3.56
N ALA A 288 16.64 2.30 -3.63
CA ALA A 288 17.57 1.27 -3.17
C ALA A 288 18.92 1.37 -3.88
N LYS A 289 18.91 1.59 -5.20
CA LYS A 289 20.11 1.80 -6.01
C LYS A 289 20.90 3.02 -5.57
N ARG A 290 20.23 4.16 -5.32
CA ARG A 290 20.87 5.40 -4.83
C ARG A 290 21.51 5.24 -3.45
N LEU A 291 20.85 4.47 -2.58
CA LEU A 291 21.34 4.17 -1.23
C LEU A 291 22.41 3.07 -1.19
N GLY A 292 22.61 2.33 -2.27
CA GLY A 292 23.51 1.18 -2.31
C GLY A 292 22.98 -0.02 -1.50
N PHE A 293 21.66 -0.13 -1.35
CA PHE A 293 21.01 -1.20 -0.60
C PHE A 293 20.63 -2.38 -1.51
N GLU A 294 20.64 -3.59 -0.95
CA GLU A 294 20.07 -4.75 -1.62
C GLU A 294 18.55 -4.56 -1.76
N CYS A 295 17.97 -4.89 -2.90
CA CYS A 295 16.53 -4.76 -3.15
C CYS A 295 15.96 -6.09 -3.63
N ILE A 296 15.00 -6.64 -2.88
CA ILE A 296 14.27 -7.86 -3.22
C ILE A 296 12.83 -7.48 -3.55
N SER A 297 12.39 -7.78 -4.75
CA SER A 297 11.02 -7.50 -5.17
C SER A 297 10.06 -8.57 -4.69
N VAL A 298 8.92 -8.15 -4.11
CA VAL A 298 7.82 -9.06 -3.80
C VAL A 298 7.29 -9.71 -5.07
N ALA A 299 7.15 -8.94 -6.15
CA ALA A 299 6.69 -9.44 -7.45
C ALA A 299 7.65 -10.45 -8.08
N GLU A 300 8.97 -10.27 -7.92
CA GLU A 300 9.95 -11.24 -8.44
C GLU A 300 10.02 -12.51 -7.57
N LYS A 301 9.91 -12.38 -6.25
CA LYS A 301 10.05 -13.51 -5.32
C LYS A 301 8.80 -14.38 -5.23
N TRP A 302 7.62 -13.76 -5.14
CA TRP A 302 6.35 -14.48 -4.97
C TRP A 302 5.44 -14.43 -6.21
N GLY A 303 5.74 -13.58 -7.19
CA GLY A 303 4.96 -13.46 -8.42
C GLY A 303 4.17 -12.16 -8.51
N THR A 304 3.98 -11.67 -9.73
CA THR A 304 3.35 -10.37 -10.01
C THR A 304 1.90 -10.28 -9.54
N ASP A 305 1.14 -11.38 -9.63
CA ASP A 305 -0.25 -11.40 -9.19
C ASP A 305 -0.37 -11.50 -7.67
N ILE A 306 0.52 -12.28 -7.02
CA ILE A 306 0.59 -12.32 -5.55
C ILE A 306 0.96 -10.96 -4.98
N SER A 307 1.87 -10.21 -5.62
CA SER A 307 2.25 -8.85 -5.18
C SER A 307 1.06 -7.91 -5.03
N LYS A 308 0.03 -8.04 -5.88
CA LYS A 308 -1.20 -7.21 -5.82
C LYS A 308 -2.06 -7.49 -4.58
N VAL A 309 -1.94 -8.69 -4.02
CA VAL A 309 -2.74 -9.19 -2.88
C VAL A 309 -1.84 -9.65 -1.73
N PHE A 310 -0.63 -9.12 -1.65
CA PHE A 310 0.42 -9.67 -0.78
C PHE A 310 0.04 -9.80 0.70
N PRO A 311 -0.68 -8.84 1.33
CA PRO A 311 -1.18 -9.01 2.70
C PRO A 311 -2.06 -10.26 2.89
N ALA A 312 -2.97 -10.53 1.95
CA ALA A 312 -3.83 -11.70 1.97
C ALA A 312 -3.02 -12.99 1.80
N TYR A 313 -2.07 -13.00 0.85
CA TYR A 313 -1.18 -14.15 0.66
C TYR A 313 -0.32 -14.43 1.90
N ALA A 314 0.23 -13.38 2.50
CA ALA A 314 1.04 -13.49 3.71
C ALA A 314 0.23 -14.05 4.88
N ALA A 315 -1.01 -13.58 5.08
CA ALA A 315 -1.91 -14.12 6.09
C ALA A 315 -2.18 -15.62 5.89
N ALA A 316 -2.46 -16.04 4.65
CA ALA A 316 -2.68 -17.46 4.31
C ALA A 316 -1.44 -18.32 4.62
N ARG A 317 -0.25 -17.86 4.22
CA ARG A 317 1.04 -18.55 4.43
C ARG A 317 1.41 -18.69 5.90
N ILE A 318 1.16 -17.65 6.69
CA ILE A 318 1.41 -17.69 8.14
C ILE A 318 0.54 -18.78 8.78
N LEU A 319 -0.74 -18.83 8.42
CA LEU A 319 -1.67 -19.84 8.93
C LEU A 319 -1.28 -21.27 8.52
N GLU A 320 -0.88 -21.46 7.25
CA GLU A 320 -0.36 -22.74 6.75
C GLU A 320 0.88 -23.21 7.54
N ASN A 321 1.82 -22.32 7.80
CA ASN A 321 3.06 -22.66 8.51
C ASN A 321 2.80 -23.09 9.96
N GLU A 322 1.90 -22.41 10.68
CA GLU A 322 1.57 -22.76 12.07
C GLU A 322 0.77 -24.07 12.17
N THR A 323 -0.17 -24.30 11.26
CA THR A 323 -0.93 -25.55 11.21
C THR A 323 -0.05 -26.76 10.86
N SER A 324 1.00 -26.55 10.07
CA SER A 324 1.97 -27.58 9.69
C SER A 324 3.04 -27.84 10.77
N GLN A 325 3.18 -26.95 11.77
CA GLN A 325 4.12 -27.06 12.89
C GLN A 325 3.44 -26.94 14.26
N PRO A 326 2.59 -27.91 14.66
CA PRO A 326 1.98 -27.87 15.99
C PRO A 326 3.05 -28.13 17.05
N GLY A 327 3.58 -27.09 17.72
CA GLY A 327 4.39 -27.24 18.94
C GLY A 327 5.66 -26.40 19.11
N LYS A 328 5.67 -25.12 18.72
CA LYS A 328 6.66 -24.16 19.24
C LYS A 328 5.96 -22.96 19.88
N GLU A 329 5.37 -23.22 21.04
CA GLU A 329 5.23 -22.21 22.10
C GLU A 329 6.57 -22.01 22.81
#